data_AF-A0A1V3NF67-F1
#
_entry.id   AF-A0A1V3NF67-F1
#
_cell.length_a   1.000
_cell.length_b   1.000
_cell.length_c   1.000
_cell.angle_alpha   90.00
_cell.angle_beta   90.00
_cell.angle_gamma   90.00
#
_symmetry.space_group_name_H-M   'P 1'
#
loop_
_entity.id
_entity.type
_entity.pdbx_description
1 polymer ?
#
loop_
_entity_poly.entity_id
_entity_poly.type
_entity_poly.pdbx_seq_one_letter_code
_entity_poly.pdbx_strand_id
1 'polypeptide(L)'
;MRPMNRILVVLMVLAALLLSACGRELPPAEEQIRALVTEAREAAEARNLSALRALIADDYSDAQGRGKDDLVNILRLVFLRHQSVHLLTRVQDLRFPEPDRAHLTVYVAMAGRPFPEQDIGLLRADLHRFDLTLRHAGGGKWQAVEIDWRRPDRGDLPF
;
A
#
# COMPACT_ATOMS: atom_id res chain seq x y z
N MET A 1 2.57 55.81 28.09
CA MET A 1 3.47 55.31 27.02
C MET A 1 4.13 54.03 27.57
N ARG A 2 3.95 52.78 27.14
CA ARG A 2 3.70 52.18 25.80
C ARG A 2 3.10 50.74 25.96
N PRO A 3 1.80 50.55 26.25
CA PRO A 3 1.18 49.20 26.20
C PRO A 3 0.96 48.72 24.75
N MET A 4 0.83 49.66 23.81
CA MET A 4 0.57 49.41 22.38
C MET A 4 1.72 48.67 21.67
N ASN A 5 2.96 48.83 22.14
CA ASN A 5 4.13 48.16 21.56
C ASN A 5 4.21 46.68 21.95
N ARG A 6 3.67 46.30 23.13
CA ARG A 6 3.63 44.90 23.59
C ARG A 6 2.55 44.11 22.86
N ILE A 7 1.38 44.72 22.65
CA ILE A 7 0.26 44.11 21.92
C ILE A 7 0.63 43.87 20.45
N LEU A 8 1.32 44.82 19.81
CA LEU A 8 1.79 44.69 18.43
C LEU A 8 2.79 43.53 18.28
N VAL A 9 3.73 43.37 19.21
CA VAL A 9 4.72 42.27 19.19
C VAL A 9 4.04 40.93 19.40
N VAL A 10 3.06 40.83 20.30
CA VAL A 10 2.31 39.58 20.53
C VAL A 10 1.49 39.20 19.30
N LEU A 11 0.82 40.15 18.65
CA LEU A 11 0.09 39.91 17.39
C LEU A 11 1.03 39.47 16.26
N MET A 12 2.24 40.03 16.18
CA MET A 12 3.23 39.68 15.17
C MET A 12 3.81 38.27 15.38
N VAL A 13 4.06 37.89 16.64
CA VAL A 13 4.51 36.53 17.00
C VAL A 13 3.39 35.51 16.78
N LEU A 14 2.14 35.84 17.13
CA LEU A 14 0.99 34.97 16.90
C LEU A 14 0.71 34.78 15.40
N ALA A 15 0.87 35.83 14.59
CA ALA A 15 0.80 35.74 13.14
C ALA A 15 1.91 34.83 12.58
N ALA A 16 3.15 34.96 13.05
CA ALA A 16 4.27 34.10 12.62
C ALA A 16 4.07 32.61 12.99
N LEU A 17 3.43 32.32 14.13
CA LEU A 17 3.07 30.95 14.55
C LEU A 17 1.93 30.34 13.72
N LEU A 18 1.08 31.16 13.09
CA LEU A 18 0.02 30.67 12.20
C LEU A 18 0.54 30.30 10.80
N LEU A 19 1.71 30.82 10.39
CA LEU A 19 2.36 30.47 9.12
C LEU A 19 3.11 29.12 9.16
N SER A 20 3.53 28.63 10.34
CA SER A 20 4.23 27.34 10.47
C SER A 20 3.30 26.12 10.57
N ALA A 21 1.98 26.33 10.55
CA ALA A 21 0.98 25.26 10.68
C ALA A 21 0.41 24.75 9.34
N CYS A 22 0.75 25.38 8.21
CA CYS A 22 0.23 25.00 6.90
C CYS A 22 1.32 24.36 6.05
N GLY A 23 1.45 23.05 6.18
CA GLY A 23 2.32 22.23 5.34
C GLY A 23 2.64 20.93 6.04
N ARG A 24 1.65 20.08 6.26
CA ARG A 24 1.96 18.66 6.55
C ARG A 24 2.62 18.13 5.28
N GLU A 25 3.94 18.14 5.25
CA GLU A 25 4.71 17.48 4.21
C GLU A 25 4.31 16.02 4.21
N LEU A 26 3.90 15.52 3.04
CA LEU A 26 3.61 14.11 2.91
C LEU A 26 4.91 13.31 3.06
N PRO A 27 4.84 12.07 3.58
CA PRO A 27 5.99 11.18 3.58
C PRO A 27 6.55 11.01 2.16
N PRO A 28 7.82 10.63 2.01
CA PRO A 28 8.37 10.24 0.72
C PRO A 28 7.51 9.17 0.02
N ALA A 29 7.45 9.19 -1.31
CA ALA A 29 6.61 8.28 -2.09
C ALA A 29 6.89 6.79 -1.78
N GLU A 30 8.16 6.44 -1.53
CA GLU A 30 8.54 5.09 -1.09
C GLU A 30 7.87 4.69 0.23
N GLU A 31 7.86 5.58 1.21
CA GLU A 31 7.23 5.32 2.51
C GLU A 31 5.71 5.18 2.36
N GLN A 32 5.09 6.01 1.52
CA GLN A 32 3.67 5.91 1.19
C GLN A 32 3.32 4.54 0.57
N ILE A 33 4.13 4.03 -0.35
CA ILE A 33 3.90 2.73 -0.99
C ILE A 33 4.16 1.57 -0.02
N ARG A 34 5.16 1.68 0.88
CA ARG A 34 5.37 0.68 1.94
C ARG A 34 4.20 0.64 2.93
N ALA A 35 3.63 1.80 3.25
CA ALA A 35 2.41 1.90 4.04
C ALA A 35 1.20 1.28 3.29
N LEU A 36 1.07 1.54 1.98
CA LEU A 36 0.03 0.93 1.13
C LEU A 36 0.11 -0.61 1.15
N VAL A 37 1.31 -1.20 1.06
CA VAL A 37 1.48 -2.67 1.14
C VAL A 37 1.03 -3.20 2.51
N THR A 38 1.34 -2.48 3.58
CA THR A 38 0.88 -2.81 4.93
C THR A 38 -0.64 -2.72 5.05
N GLU A 39 -1.25 -1.65 4.54
CA GLU A 39 -2.70 -1.46 4.51
C GLU A 39 -3.39 -2.57 3.72
N ALA A 40 -2.87 -2.92 2.54
CA ALA A 40 -3.40 -4.01 1.72
C ALA A 40 -3.32 -5.36 2.44
N ARG A 41 -2.21 -5.64 3.13
CA ARG A 41 -2.04 -6.85 3.95
C ARG A 41 -3.10 -6.92 5.05
N GLU A 42 -3.23 -5.86 5.84
CA GLU A 42 -4.18 -5.79 6.95
C GLU A 42 -5.63 -5.88 6.48
N ALA A 43 -5.97 -5.20 5.38
CA ALA A 43 -7.29 -5.30 4.77
C ALA A 43 -7.59 -6.72 4.27
N ALA A 44 -6.60 -7.41 3.71
CA ALA A 44 -6.76 -8.80 3.27
C ALA A 44 -6.93 -9.77 4.45
N GLU A 45 -6.12 -9.66 5.51
CA GLU A 45 -6.25 -10.49 6.72
C GLU A 45 -7.59 -10.24 7.43
N ALA A 46 -8.07 -9.00 7.46
CA ALA A 46 -9.37 -8.63 8.00
C ALA A 46 -10.55 -8.94 7.06
N ARG A 47 -10.28 -9.48 5.85
CA ARG A 47 -11.28 -9.73 4.79
C ARG A 47 -12.11 -8.49 4.43
N ASN A 48 -11.49 -7.32 4.56
CA ASN A 48 -12.09 -6.01 4.29
C ASN A 48 -12.06 -5.71 2.78
N LEU A 49 -13.04 -6.26 2.06
CA LEU A 49 -13.13 -6.12 0.61
C LEU A 49 -13.31 -4.68 0.14
N SER A 50 -13.99 -3.83 0.92
CA SER A 50 -14.20 -2.42 0.54
C SER A 50 -12.88 -1.64 0.62
N ALA A 51 -12.06 -1.89 1.64
CA ALA A 51 -10.72 -1.31 1.74
C ALA A 51 -9.84 -1.76 0.56
N LEU A 52 -9.77 -3.07 0.28
CA LEU A 52 -9.00 -3.57 -0.87
C LEU A 52 -9.49 -2.99 -2.21
N ARG A 53 -10.81 -2.85 -2.40
CA ARG A 53 -11.39 -2.23 -3.59
C ARG A 53 -10.94 -0.77 -3.76
N ALA A 54 -10.74 -0.03 -2.68
CA ALA A 54 -10.30 1.36 -2.73
C ALA A 54 -8.84 1.50 -3.21
N LEU A 55 -8.03 0.45 -3.05
CA LEU A 55 -6.64 0.40 -3.51
C LEU A 55 -6.50 0.10 -5.01
N ILE A 56 -7.60 -0.26 -5.69
CA ILE A 56 -7.62 -0.57 -7.12
C ILE A 56 -8.20 0.63 -7.87
N ALA A 57 -7.50 1.11 -8.89
CA ALA A 57 -7.94 2.24 -9.71
C ALA A 57 -9.19 1.87 -10.52
N ASP A 58 -10.07 2.84 -10.78
CA ASP A 58 -11.31 2.59 -11.55
C ASP A 58 -11.04 2.19 -13.00
N ASP A 59 -9.91 2.65 -13.57
CA ASP A 59 -9.41 2.32 -14.89
C ASP A 59 -8.45 1.12 -14.91
N TYR A 60 -8.46 0.29 -13.85
CA TYR A 60 -7.63 -0.92 -13.78
C TYR A 60 -7.89 -1.85 -14.97
N SER A 61 -6.80 -2.33 -15.56
CA SER A 61 -6.80 -3.39 -16.58
C SER A 61 -5.50 -4.17 -16.50
N ASP A 62 -5.58 -5.50 -16.51
CA ASP A 62 -4.40 -6.36 -16.56
C ASP A 62 -4.20 -7.05 -17.92
N ALA A 63 -3.06 -7.74 -18.06
CA ALA A 63 -2.70 -8.47 -19.27
C ALA A 63 -3.67 -9.63 -19.63
N GLN A 64 -4.56 -10.03 -18.72
CA GLN A 64 -5.61 -11.00 -18.97
C GLN A 64 -6.95 -10.34 -19.33
N GLY A 65 -6.99 -9.02 -19.48
CA GLY A 65 -8.17 -8.24 -19.83
C GLY A 65 -9.17 -8.09 -18.68
N ARG A 66 -8.75 -8.31 -17.43
CA ARG A 66 -9.62 -8.19 -16.26
C ARG A 66 -9.69 -6.75 -15.78
N GLY A 67 -10.91 -6.31 -15.45
CA GLY A 67 -11.16 -5.01 -14.84
C GLY A 67 -11.18 -5.04 -13.31
N LYS A 68 -11.39 -3.87 -12.69
CA LYS A 68 -11.49 -3.72 -11.22
C LYS A 68 -12.51 -4.68 -10.59
N ASP A 69 -13.66 -4.85 -11.21
CA ASP A 69 -14.72 -5.71 -10.68
C ASP A 69 -14.36 -7.20 -10.73
N ASP A 70 -13.61 -7.62 -11.75
CA ASP A 70 -13.10 -8.99 -11.86
C ASP A 70 -12.10 -9.28 -10.74
N LEU A 71 -11.17 -8.35 -10.48
CA LEU A 71 -10.21 -8.48 -9.39
C LEU A 71 -10.90 -8.54 -8.02
N VAL A 72 -11.92 -7.72 -7.80
CA VAL A 72 -12.75 -7.77 -6.58
C VAL A 72 -13.51 -9.08 -6.46
N ASN A 73 -13.98 -9.66 -7.57
CA ASN A 73 -14.60 -10.99 -7.57
C ASN A 73 -13.60 -12.11 -7.24
N ILE A 74 -12.36 -12.03 -7.72
CA ILE A 74 -11.28 -12.95 -7.34
C ILE A 74 -11.04 -12.88 -5.83
N LEU A 75 -10.93 -11.67 -5.27
CA LEU A 75 -10.78 -11.48 -3.81
C LEU A 75 -11.95 -12.08 -3.03
N ARG A 76 -13.20 -11.91 -3.50
CA ARG A 76 -14.37 -12.57 -2.90
C ARG A 76 -14.22 -14.08 -2.87
N LEU A 77 -13.83 -14.69 -3.98
CA LEU A 77 -13.64 -16.15 -4.08
C LEU A 77 -12.53 -16.63 -3.14
N VAL A 78 -11.41 -15.90 -3.05
CA VAL A 78 -10.33 -16.18 -2.10
C VAL A 78 -10.85 -16.18 -0.66
N PHE A 79 -11.62 -15.16 -0.28
CA PHE A 79 -12.20 -15.07 1.06
C PHE A 79 -13.29 -16.10 1.34
N LEU A 80 -14.01 -16.59 0.33
CA LEU A 80 -14.98 -17.68 0.52
C LEU A 80 -14.29 -19.02 0.73
N ARG A 81 -13.17 -19.25 0.03
CA ARG A 81 -12.42 -20.51 0.09
C ARG A 81 -11.60 -20.66 1.38
N HIS A 82 -11.10 -19.56 1.93
CA HIS A 82 -10.20 -19.58 3.08
C HIS A 82 -10.88 -18.98 4.32
N GLN A 83 -11.01 -19.78 5.39
CA GLN A 83 -11.64 -19.32 6.65
C GLN A 83 -10.84 -18.21 7.33
N SER A 84 -9.52 -18.29 7.23
CA SER A 84 -8.54 -17.32 7.72
C SER A 84 -7.40 -17.22 6.71
N VAL A 85 -6.86 -16.02 6.56
CA VAL A 85 -5.71 -15.73 5.71
C VAL A 85 -4.72 -14.96 6.56
N HIS A 86 -3.49 -15.49 6.67
CA HIS A 86 -2.36 -14.82 7.28
C HIS A 86 -1.30 -14.58 6.22
N LEU A 87 -0.79 -13.36 6.18
CA LEU A 87 0.06 -12.85 5.13
C LEU A 87 1.35 -12.28 5.72
N LEU A 88 2.46 -12.69 5.12
CA LEU A 88 3.72 -11.99 5.24
C LEU A 88 4.08 -11.39 3.89
N THR A 89 4.36 -10.09 3.86
CA THR A 89 4.70 -9.36 2.64
C THR A 89 6.12 -8.84 2.69
N ARG A 90 6.87 -8.97 1.60
CA ARG A 90 8.21 -8.39 1.43
C ARG A 90 8.30 -7.65 0.10
N VAL A 91 8.59 -6.35 0.18
CA VAL A 91 8.90 -5.52 -1.00
C VAL A 91 10.29 -5.88 -1.49
N GLN A 92 10.38 -6.43 -2.71
CA GLN A 92 11.65 -6.84 -3.32
C GLN A 92 12.28 -5.70 -4.13
N ASP A 93 11.46 -5.01 -4.91
CA ASP A 93 11.89 -3.94 -5.82
C ASP A 93 10.80 -2.88 -5.87
N LEU A 94 11.23 -1.63 -5.88
CA LEU A 94 10.37 -0.47 -6.02
C LEU A 94 11.10 0.58 -6.86
N ARG A 95 10.48 0.96 -7.98
CA ARG A 95 11.01 1.95 -8.91
C ARG A 95 9.96 2.98 -9.27
N PHE A 96 10.40 4.20 -9.50
CA PHE A 96 9.56 5.32 -9.90
C PHE A 96 9.93 5.75 -11.33
N PRO A 97 9.31 5.14 -12.37
CA PRO A 97 9.57 5.56 -13.74
C PRO A 97 9.12 7.02 -14.00
N GLU A 98 8.08 7.47 -13.30
CA GLU A 98 7.53 8.82 -13.35
C GLU A 98 7.13 9.24 -11.92
N PRO A 99 7.02 10.55 -11.60
CA PRO A 99 6.67 11.00 -10.24
C PRO A 99 5.33 10.47 -9.70
N ASP A 100 4.37 10.21 -10.59
CA ASP A 100 3.03 9.70 -10.28
C ASP A 100 2.87 8.20 -10.63
N ARG A 101 3.95 7.51 -10.98
CA ARG A 101 3.96 6.08 -11.30
C ARG A 101 4.98 5.33 -10.47
N ALA A 102 4.61 4.14 -10.03
CA ALA A 102 5.56 3.23 -9.39
C ALA A 102 5.40 1.80 -9.91
N HIS A 103 6.53 1.14 -10.11
CA HIS A 103 6.60 -0.30 -10.36
C HIS A 103 7.07 -0.97 -9.08
N LEU A 104 6.30 -1.95 -8.62
CA LEU A 104 6.49 -2.59 -7.34
C LEU A 104 6.46 -4.12 -7.50
N THR A 105 7.49 -4.80 -7.02
CA THR A 105 7.48 -6.26 -6.87
C THR A 105 7.36 -6.62 -5.39
N VAL A 106 6.32 -7.38 -5.03
CA VAL A 106 6.08 -7.87 -3.66
C VAL A 106 5.96 -9.38 -3.65
N TYR A 107 6.70 -10.01 -2.74
CA TYR A 107 6.46 -11.40 -2.37
C TYR A 107 5.46 -11.48 -1.23
N VAL A 108 4.49 -12.38 -1.37
CA VAL A 108 3.45 -12.64 -0.38
C VAL A 108 3.47 -14.11 -0.03
N ALA A 109 3.80 -14.43 1.22
CA ALA A 109 3.60 -15.77 1.77
C ALA A 109 2.22 -15.82 2.41
N MET A 110 1.41 -16.81 2.03
CA MET A 110 0.05 -16.99 2.51
C MET A 110 -0.10 -18.30 3.28
N ALA A 111 -0.68 -18.25 4.48
CA ALA A 111 -1.03 -19.45 5.23
C ALA A 111 -2.42 -19.34 5.90
N GLY A 112 -3.02 -20.49 6.20
CA GLY A 112 -4.31 -20.55 6.89
C GLY A 112 -4.23 -20.32 8.41
N ARG A 113 -3.03 -20.22 8.99
CA ARG A 113 -2.81 -19.99 10.43
C ARG A 113 -1.69 -18.96 10.63
N PRO A 114 -1.63 -18.26 11.77
CA PRO A 114 -0.55 -17.32 12.05
C PRO A 114 0.80 -18.01 11.96
N PHE A 115 1.79 -17.28 11.45
CA PHE A 115 3.16 -17.76 11.39
C PHE A 115 4.16 -16.63 11.52
N PRO A 116 5.28 -16.86 12.21
CA PRO A 116 6.35 -15.91 12.23
C PRO A 116 7.23 -16.06 10.98
N GLU A 117 7.96 -14.99 10.63
CA GLU A 117 8.79 -14.93 9.43
C GLU A 117 9.86 -16.03 9.38
N GLN A 118 10.42 -16.43 10.52
CA GLN A 118 11.39 -17.52 10.58
C GLN A 118 10.84 -18.90 10.17
N ASP A 119 9.51 -19.08 10.20
CA ASP A 119 8.88 -20.38 9.97
C ASP A 119 8.35 -20.54 8.53
N ILE A 120 8.53 -19.55 7.65
CA ILE A 120 8.01 -19.59 6.27
C ILE A 120 8.43 -20.87 5.54
N GLY A 121 9.71 -21.25 5.63
CA GLY A 121 10.24 -22.44 4.96
C GLY A 121 9.78 -23.77 5.58
N LEU A 122 9.32 -23.73 6.83
CA LEU A 122 8.79 -24.89 7.56
C LEU A 122 7.28 -25.07 7.35
N LEU A 123 6.60 -24.01 6.92
CA LEU A 123 5.17 -23.99 6.69
C LEU A 123 4.86 -24.25 5.22
N ARG A 124 3.73 -24.92 4.96
CA ARG A 124 3.11 -24.97 3.63
C ARG A 124 2.47 -23.62 3.28
N ALA A 125 3.25 -22.54 3.39
CA ALA A 125 2.80 -21.24 2.95
C ALA A 125 2.85 -21.21 1.41
N ASP A 126 1.74 -20.84 0.79
CA ASP A 126 1.73 -20.59 -0.65
C ASP A 126 2.42 -19.25 -0.89
N LEU A 127 3.58 -19.30 -1.56
CA LEU A 127 4.33 -18.11 -1.92
C LEU A 127 3.85 -17.60 -3.29
N HIS A 128 3.60 -16.31 -3.36
CA HIS A 128 3.20 -15.60 -4.57
C HIS A 128 4.13 -14.41 -4.81
N ARG A 129 4.43 -14.16 -6.08
CA ARG A 129 5.05 -12.93 -6.55
C ARG A 129 3.97 -12.08 -7.20
N PHE A 130 3.89 -10.83 -6.77
CA PHE A 130 3.05 -9.81 -7.37
C PHE A 130 3.93 -8.74 -7.98
N ASP A 131 3.69 -8.42 -9.26
CA ASP A 131 4.29 -7.30 -9.95
C ASP A 131 3.15 -6.29 -10.22
N LEU A 132 3.27 -5.08 -9.66
CA LEU A 132 2.23 -4.06 -9.66
C LEU A 132 2.71 -2.79 -10.36
N THR A 133 1.80 -2.18 -11.12
CA THR A 133 1.92 -0.80 -11.57
C THR A 133 0.95 0.06 -10.75
N LEU A 134 1.49 1.03 -10.03
CA LEU A 134 0.74 1.96 -9.18
C LEU A 134 0.69 3.34 -9.83
N ARG A 135 -0.42 4.05 -9.60
CA ARG A 135 -0.61 5.46 -9.96
C ARG A 135 -0.91 6.28 -8.71
N HIS A 136 -0.27 7.44 -8.59
CA HIS A 136 -0.61 8.40 -7.55
C HIS A 136 -1.96 9.05 -7.87
N ALA A 137 -2.92 8.89 -6.97
CA ALA A 137 -4.28 9.41 -7.08
C ALA A 137 -4.45 10.78 -6.40
N GLY A 138 -3.36 11.37 -5.89
CA GLY A 138 -3.38 12.62 -5.13
C GLY A 138 -3.52 12.41 -3.63
N GLY A 139 -3.11 13.42 -2.85
CA GLY A 139 -3.23 13.39 -1.38
C GLY A 139 -2.51 12.23 -0.70
N GLY A 140 -1.41 11.73 -1.28
CA GLY A 140 -0.63 10.62 -0.75
C GLY A 140 -1.23 9.24 -1.00
N LYS A 141 -2.28 9.16 -1.82
CA LYS A 141 -2.95 7.91 -2.17
C LYS A 141 -2.34 7.33 -3.43
N TRP A 142 -2.15 6.02 -3.42
CA TRP A 142 -1.70 5.24 -4.56
C TRP A 142 -2.71 4.15 -4.86
N GLN A 143 -2.95 3.90 -6.15
CA GLN A 143 -3.87 2.87 -6.60
C GLN A 143 -3.22 1.98 -7.65
N ALA A 144 -3.49 0.68 -7.58
CA ALA A 144 -3.06 -0.27 -8.60
C ALA A 144 -3.85 -0.06 -9.89
N VAL A 145 -3.14 0.16 -10.98
CA VAL A 145 -3.72 0.21 -12.34
C VAL A 145 -3.50 -1.09 -13.10
N GLU A 146 -2.52 -1.88 -12.70
CA GLU A 146 -2.19 -3.19 -13.26
C GLU A 146 -1.56 -4.05 -12.17
N ILE A 147 -1.89 -5.34 -12.16
CA ILE A 147 -1.30 -6.34 -11.26
C ILE A 147 -1.15 -7.62 -12.06
N ASP A 148 0.07 -8.16 -12.10
CA ASP A 148 0.34 -9.54 -12.49
C ASP A 148 0.73 -10.35 -11.25
N TRP A 149 0.31 -11.61 -11.20
CA TRP A 149 0.68 -12.50 -10.10
C TRP A 149 0.97 -13.91 -10.57
N ARG A 150 1.98 -14.51 -9.96
CA ARG A 150 2.41 -15.88 -10.25
C ARG A 150 3.00 -16.55 -9.02
N ARG A 151 3.17 -17.86 -9.08
CA ARG A 151 4.07 -18.54 -8.14
C ARG A 151 5.51 -18.15 -8.52
N PRO A 152 6.37 -17.80 -7.56
CA PRO A 152 7.78 -17.53 -7.85
C PRO A 152 8.50 -18.81 -8.27
N ASP A 153 9.45 -18.64 -9.18
CA ASP A 153 10.35 -19.72 -9.57
C ASP A 153 11.50 -19.83 -8.56
N ARG A 154 12.29 -20.92 -8.63
CA ARG A 154 13.43 -21.12 -7.71
C ARG A 154 14.43 -19.93 -7.75
N GLY A 155 14.59 -19.27 -8.90
CA GLY A 155 15.47 -18.12 -9.05
C GLY A 155 14.91 -16.79 -8.51
N ASP A 156 13.62 -16.74 -8.16
CA ASP A 156 12.95 -15.56 -7.62
C ASP A 156 12.99 -15.53 -6.07
N LEU A 157 13.39 -16.63 -5.43
CA LEU A 157 13.26 -16.76 -3.97
C LEU A 157 14.11 -15.71 -3.24
N PRO A 158 13.52 -14.92 -2.33
CA PRO A 158 14.20 -13.84 -1.64
C PRO A 158 15.07 -14.32 -0.46
N PHE A 159 15.49 -15.59 -0.46
CA PHE A 159 16.27 -16.26 0.59
C PHE A 159 17.29 -17.27 0.02
#